data_AF-A0AAJ6EKY2-F1
#
_entry.id   AF-A0AAJ6EKY2-F1
#
_cell.length_a   1.000
_cell.length_b   1.000
_cell.length_c   1.000
_cell.angle_alpha   90.00
_cell.angle_beta   90.00
_cell.angle_gamma   90.00
#
_symmetry.space_group_name_H-M   'P 1'
#
loop_
_entity.id
_entity.type
_entity.pdbx_description
1 polymer ?
#
loop_
_entity_poly.entity_id
_entity_poly.type
_entity_poly.pdbx_seq_one_letter_code
_entity_poly.pdbx_strand_id
1 'polypeptide(L)'
;MVVEATGSAAAVVVVLAPYVDRIVIASPMQMRLIARAKVKRDAIDATGLAQLYATGSLPEVWVPDERTMALRRRVARRTQLVRQRVRLKNLIQSILHAHLIRPCPHLNLGRIGGRRWIAAQVGPADERAAIKRHLAQIDLVQGA
;
A
#
# COMPACT_ATOMS: atom_id res chain seq x y z
N MET A 1 18.08 -17.09 -13.83
CA MET A 1 16.62 -17.26 -13.70
C MET A 1 15.95 -15.89 -13.68
N VAL A 2 14.80 -15.72 -14.33
CA VAL A 2 14.07 -14.43 -14.38
C VAL A 2 12.75 -14.54 -13.63
N VAL A 3 12.45 -13.56 -12.77
CA VAL A 3 11.22 -13.47 -11.98
C VAL A 3 10.49 -12.19 -12.37
N GLU A 4 9.20 -12.26 -12.65
CA GLU A 4 8.39 -11.07 -12.92
C GLU A 4 8.19 -10.24 -11.64
N ALA A 5 8.29 -8.91 -11.74
CA ALA A 5 8.08 -8.00 -10.62
C ALA A 5 6.61 -7.98 -10.16
N THR A 6 6.27 -8.90 -9.26
CA THR A 6 5.00 -8.99 -8.53
C THR A 6 5.21 -8.68 -7.05
N GLY A 7 4.12 -8.49 -6.29
CA GLY A 7 4.21 -8.16 -4.86
C GLY A 7 4.96 -9.20 -4.01
N SER A 8 5.04 -10.45 -4.48
CA SER A 8 5.77 -11.57 -3.84
C SER A 8 7.16 -11.83 -4.44
N ALA A 9 7.55 -11.14 -5.52
CA ALA A 9 8.78 -11.43 -6.26
C ALA A 9 10.03 -11.42 -5.37
N ALA A 10 10.10 -10.49 -4.40
CA ALA A 10 11.18 -10.44 -3.42
C ALA A 10 11.27 -11.72 -2.55
N ALA A 11 10.13 -12.29 -2.13
CA ALA A 11 10.12 -13.53 -1.36
C ALA A 11 10.55 -14.73 -2.22
N VAL A 12 10.12 -14.76 -3.49
CA VAL A 12 10.55 -15.78 -4.46
C VAL A 12 12.06 -15.72 -4.68
N VAL A 13 12.64 -14.52 -4.79
CA VAL A 13 14.10 -14.34 -4.90
C VAL A 13 14.82 -14.93 -3.68
N VAL A 14 14.34 -14.65 -2.46
CA VAL A 14 14.96 -15.18 -1.23
C VAL A 14 14.93 -16.71 -1.21
N VAL A 15 13.81 -17.33 -1.59
CA VAL A 15 13.67 -18.80 -1.57
C VAL A 15 14.55 -19.47 -2.64
N LEU A 16 14.68 -18.85 -3.81
CA LEU A 16 15.37 -19.46 -4.95
C LEU A 16 16.85 -19.10 -5.02
N ALA A 17 17.31 -18.04 -4.35
CA ALA A 17 18.71 -17.60 -4.37
C ALA A 17 19.74 -18.69 -4.04
N PRO A 18 19.49 -19.64 -3.11
CA PRO A 18 20.43 -20.73 -2.84
C PRO A 18 20.55 -21.77 -3.98
N TYR A 19 19.60 -21.81 -4.90
CA TYR A 19 19.47 -22.86 -5.91
C TYR A 19 19.81 -22.39 -7.33
N VAL A 20 20.08 -21.10 -7.54
CA VAL A 20 20.36 -20.55 -8.87
C VAL A 20 21.48 -19.50 -8.82
N ASP A 21 22.38 -19.54 -9.81
CA ASP A 21 23.56 -18.67 -9.85
C ASP A 21 23.24 -17.18 -9.96
N ARG A 22 22.11 -16.83 -10.60
CA ARG A 22 21.68 -15.45 -10.81
C ARG A 22 20.17 -15.33 -10.93
N ILE A 23 19.59 -14.41 -10.17
CA ILE A 23 18.17 -14.04 -10.24
C ILE A 23 18.05 -12.60 -10.74
N VAL A 24 17.24 -12.41 -11.79
CA VAL A 24 16.92 -11.07 -12.30
C VAL A 24 15.42 -10.84 -12.14
N ILE A 25 15.05 -9.70 -11.54
CA ILE A 25 13.65 -9.27 -11.49
C ILE A 25 13.38 -8.40 -12.71
N ALA A 26 12.38 -8.76 -13.52
CA ALA A 26 11.97 -8.02 -14.71
C ALA A 26 10.68 -7.23 -14.43
N SER A 27 10.62 -5.95 -14.83
CA SER A 27 9.43 -5.12 -14.66
C SER A 27 8.41 -5.44 -15.77
N PRO A 28 7.16 -5.83 -15.44
CA PRO A 28 6.13 -6.09 -16.44
C PRO A 28 5.85 -4.88 -17.33
N MET A 29 5.99 -3.65 -16.81
CA MET A 29 5.78 -2.43 -17.59
C MET A 29 6.89 -2.21 -18.63
N GLN A 30 8.15 -2.43 -18.24
CA GLN A 30 9.28 -2.34 -19.17
C GLN A 30 9.27 -3.51 -20.16
N MET A 31 8.87 -4.70 -19.72
CA MET A 31 8.64 -5.86 -20.57
C MET A 31 7.57 -5.57 -21.62
N ARG A 32 6.43 -4.98 -21.24
CA ARG A 32 5.34 -4.61 -22.17
C ARG A 32 5.74 -3.53 -23.17
N LEU A 33 6.71 -2.67 -22.84
CA LEU A 33 7.28 -1.71 -23.78
C LEU A 33 8.12 -2.40 -24.86
N ILE A 34 8.83 -3.48 -24.51
CA ILE A 34 9.62 -4.30 -25.43
C ILE A 34 8.74 -5.31 -26.19
N ALA A 35 7.73 -5.88 -25.53
CA ALA A 35 6.90 -6.98 -26.00
C ALA A 35 5.61 -6.55 -26.71
N ARG A 36 5.45 -5.28 -27.12
CA ARG A 36 4.29 -4.80 -27.91
C ARG A 36 4.07 -5.57 -29.24
N ALA A 37 4.93 -6.53 -29.59
CA ALA A 37 4.86 -7.31 -30.80
C ALA A 37 4.23 -8.73 -30.68
N LYS A 38 4.01 -9.32 -29.49
CA LYS A 38 3.49 -10.71 -29.42
C LYS A 38 2.43 -10.96 -28.35
N VAL A 39 1.39 -11.67 -28.78
CA VAL A 39 0.19 -12.07 -28.04
C VAL A 39 0.54 -12.83 -26.76
N LYS A 40 -0.09 -12.45 -25.65
CA LYS A 40 0.15 -12.92 -24.27
C LYS A 40 -0.26 -14.40 -24.10
N ARG A 41 0.70 -15.30 -23.81
CA ARG A 41 0.48 -16.65 -23.25
C ARG A 41 1.66 -16.99 -22.31
N ASP A 42 1.39 -17.53 -21.14
CA ASP A 42 2.36 -17.71 -20.04
C ASP A 42 3.59 -18.56 -20.43
N ALA A 43 3.44 -19.56 -21.31
CA ALA A 43 4.57 -20.36 -21.82
C ALA A 43 5.43 -19.61 -22.87
N ILE A 44 4.78 -18.76 -23.67
CA ILE A 44 5.44 -17.94 -24.69
C ILE A 44 6.26 -16.83 -24.02
N ASP A 45 5.80 -16.33 -22.87
CA ASP A 45 6.46 -15.26 -22.12
C ASP A 45 7.76 -15.73 -21.44
N ALA A 46 7.80 -16.95 -20.87
CA ALA A 46 9.02 -17.54 -20.32
C ALA A 46 10.14 -17.72 -21.37
N THR A 47 9.75 -18.07 -22.60
CA THR A 47 10.69 -18.20 -23.72
C THR A 47 11.20 -16.83 -24.17
N GLY A 48 10.32 -15.84 -24.25
CA GLY A 48 10.70 -14.45 -24.54
C GLY A 48 11.63 -13.84 -23.47
N LEU A 49 11.38 -14.13 -22.20
CA LEU A 49 12.24 -13.76 -21.06
C LEU A 49 13.63 -14.38 -21.18
N ALA A 50 13.72 -15.68 -21.51
CA ALA A 50 14.99 -16.37 -21.70
C ALA A 50 15.80 -15.80 -22.87
N GLN A 51 15.14 -15.47 -23.99
CA GLN A 51 15.79 -14.84 -25.14
C GLN A 51 16.30 -13.43 -24.82
N LEU A 52 15.50 -12.58 -24.17
CA LEU A 52 15.93 -11.23 -23.78
C LEU A 52 17.07 -11.24 -22.75
N TYR A 53 17.08 -12.24 -21.86
CA TYR A 53 18.19 -12.47 -20.94
C TYR A 53 19.46 -12.92 -21.68
N ALA A 54 19.34 -13.85 -22.64
CA ALA A 54 20.45 -14.32 -23.45
C ALA A 54 21.08 -13.20 -24.32
N THR A 55 20.28 -12.25 -24.78
CA THR A 55 20.76 -11.10 -25.58
C THR A 55 21.23 -9.92 -24.73
N GLY A 56 21.21 -10.03 -23.39
CA GLY A 56 21.58 -8.93 -22.48
C GLY A 56 20.67 -7.70 -22.59
N SER A 57 19.52 -7.83 -23.24
CA SER A 57 18.59 -6.73 -23.52
C SER A 57 17.47 -6.62 -22.48
N LEU A 58 17.55 -7.42 -21.40
CA LEU A 58 16.58 -7.41 -20.32
C LEU A 58 16.80 -6.14 -19.47
N PRO A 59 15.79 -5.28 -19.30
CA PRO A 59 15.90 -4.16 -18.37
C PRO A 59 15.94 -4.71 -16.94
N GLU A 60 17.14 -4.81 -16.37
CA GLU A 60 17.33 -5.26 -15.01
C GLU A 60 16.67 -4.27 -14.04
N VAL A 61 15.69 -4.74 -13.28
CA VAL A 61 15.11 -3.94 -12.21
C VAL A 61 16.02 -4.07 -11.00
N TRP A 62 16.42 -2.93 -10.44
CA TRP A 62 17.20 -2.89 -9.21
C TRP A 62 16.52 -3.73 -8.11
N VAL A 63 17.26 -4.70 -7.58
CA VAL A 63 16.85 -5.52 -6.44
C VAL A 63 17.47 -4.90 -5.17
N PRO A 64 16.66 -4.33 -4.26
CA PRO A 64 17.17 -3.78 -3.01
C PRO A 64 17.73 -4.88 -2.11
N ASP A 65 18.79 -4.54 -1.35
CA ASP A 65 19.33 -5.38 -0.29
C ASP A 65 18.34 -5.53 0.88
N GLU A 66 18.59 -6.49 1.78
CA GLU A 66 17.68 -6.81 2.88
C GLU A 66 17.46 -5.65 3.86
N ARG A 67 18.48 -4.82 4.10
CA ARG A 67 18.33 -3.62 4.95
C ARG A 67 17.40 -2.62 4.29
N THR A 68 17.55 -2.40 2.98
CA THR A 68 16.65 -1.53 2.22
C THR A 68 15.22 -2.09 2.15
N MET A 69 15.07 -3.40 1.95
CA MET A 69 13.76 -4.07 2.00
C MET A 69 13.08 -3.91 3.36
N ALA A 70 13.83 -4.09 4.45
CA ALA A 70 13.31 -3.87 5.80
C ALA A 70 12.82 -2.44 6.04
N LEU A 71 13.56 -1.44 5.55
CA LEU A 71 13.14 -0.03 5.60
C LEU A 71 11.87 0.21 4.78
N ARG A 72 11.78 -0.33 3.56
CA ARG A 72 10.57 -0.25 2.73
C ARG A 72 9.35 -0.85 3.43
N ARG A 73 9.50 -2.02 4.07
CA ARG A 73 8.41 -2.63 4.86
C ARG A 73 7.97 -1.73 6.01
N ARG A 74 8.90 -1.10 6.74
CA ARG A 74 8.57 -0.14 7.82
C ARG A 74 7.82 1.08 7.29
N VAL A 75 8.31 1.70 6.21
CA VAL A 75 7.66 2.86 5.59
C VAL A 75 6.27 2.51 5.04
N ALA A 76 6.12 1.34 4.40
CA ALA A 76 4.84 0.87 3.90
C ALA A 76 3.82 0.68 5.04
N ARG A 77 4.21 0.01 6.13
CA ARG A 77 3.36 -0.14 7.33
C ARG A 77 2.96 1.20 7.93
N ARG A 78 3.91 2.14 8.08
CA ARG A 78 3.62 3.49 8.56
C ARG A 78 2.63 4.21 7.64
N THR A 79 2.85 4.16 6.33
CA THR A 79 1.96 4.75 5.32
C THR A 79 0.54 4.18 5.42
N GLN A 80 0.41 2.86 5.62
CA GLN A 80 -0.88 2.20 5.80
C GLN A 80 -1.61 2.71 7.05
N LEU A 81 -0.93 2.82 8.20
CA LEU A 81 -1.52 3.37 9.43
C LEU A 81 -1.96 4.82 9.25
N VAL A 82 -1.15 5.65 8.56
CA VAL A 82 -1.51 7.04 8.24
C VAL A 82 -2.76 7.08 7.36
N ARG A 83 -2.84 6.26 6.30
CA ARG A 83 -4.03 6.19 5.43
C ARG A 83 -5.28 5.74 6.18
N GLN A 84 -5.16 4.74 7.04
CA GLN A 84 -6.27 4.30 7.90
C GLN A 84 -6.77 5.44 8.79
N ARG A 85 -5.85 6.17 9.42
CA ARG A 85 -6.18 7.33 10.26
C ARG A 85 -6.89 8.44 9.47
N VAL A 86 -6.41 8.77 8.28
CA VAL A 86 -7.03 9.78 7.40
C VAL A 86 -8.43 9.34 6.98
N ARG A 87 -8.60 8.06 6.59
CA ARG A 87 -9.92 7.50 6.24
C ARG A 87 -10.92 7.62 7.38
N LEU A 88 -10.53 7.26 8.61
CA LEU A 88 -11.42 7.34 9.78
C LEU A 88 -11.81 8.79 10.09
N LYS A 89 -10.88 9.73 9.99
CA LYS A 89 -11.20 11.17 10.14
C LYS A 89 -12.19 11.64 9.09
N ASN A 90 -12.00 11.24 7.83
CA ASN A 90 -12.89 11.64 6.74
C ASN A 90 -14.29 11.05 6.91
N LEU A 91 -14.43 9.83 7.43
CA LEU A 91 -15.72 9.24 7.77
C LEU A 91 -16.46 10.06 8.84
N ILE A 92 -15.76 10.47 9.91
CA ILE A 92 -16.35 11.33 10.95
C ILE A 92 -16.81 12.66 10.34
N GLN A 93 -15.98 13.30 9.51
CA GLN A 93 -16.34 14.55 8.84
C GLN A 93 -17.53 14.39 7.89
N SER A 94 -17.63 13.24 7.20
CA SER A 94 -18.77 12.92 6.34
C SER A 94 -20.07 12.79 7.13
N ILE A 95 -20.04 12.14 8.30
CA ILE A 95 -21.21 12.03 9.19
C ILE A 95 -21.66 13.41 9.66
N LEU A 96 -20.71 14.25 10.09
CA LEU A 96 -21.01 15.62 10.51
C LEU A 96 -21.65 16.43 9.38
N HIS A 97 -21.07 16.35 8.18
CA HIS A 97 -21.57 17.04 7.01
C HIS A 97 -22.97 16.57 6.57
N ALA A 98 -23.25 15.26 6.65
CA ALA A 98 -24.57 14.69 6.34
C ALA A 98 -25.68 15.23 7.26
N HIS A 99 -25.31 15.67 8.47
CA HIS A 99 -26.22 16.27 9.45
C HIS A 99 -26.14 17.80 9.48
N LEU A 100 -25.58 18.43 8.43
CA LEU A 100 -25.41 19.89 8.30
C LEU A 100 -24.58 20.53 9.43
N ILE A 101 -23.76 19.72 10.12
CA ILE A 101 -22.83 20.20 11.12
C ILE A 101 -21.55 20.64 10.39
N ARG A 102 -21.06 21.85 10.71
CA ARG A 102 -19.81 22.35 10.12
C ARG A 102 -18.65 21.40 10.41
N PRO A 103 -17.65 21.30 9.52
CA PRO A 103 -16.46 20.49 9.78
C PRO A 103 -15.80 20.90 11.10
N CYS A 104 -15.30 19.91 11.84
CA CYS A 104 -14.61 20.17 13.11
C CYS A 104 -13.41 21.10 12.87
N PRO A 105 -13.28 22.22 13.61
CA PRO A 105 -12.18 23.18 13.43
C PRO A 105 -10.83 22.61 13.89
N HIS A 106 -10.83 21.48 14.61
CA HIS A 106 -9.61 20.84 15.07
C HIS A 106 -9.05 19.85 14.04
N LEU A 107 -7.81 20.10 13.59
CA LEU A 107 -7.04 19.21 12.72
C LEU A 107 -6.90 17.77 13.28
N ASN A 108 -6.90 17.64 14.61
CA ASN A 108 -6.70 16.38 15.29
C ASN A 108 -7.90 15.98 16.16
N LEU A 109 -8.81 15.20 15.55
CA LEU A 109 -10.00 14.66 16.19
C LEU A 109 -9.70 13.73 17.38
N GLY A 110 -8.49 13.16 17.44
CA GLY A 110 -8.08 12.28 18.55
C GLY A 110 -7.70 13.03 19.83
N ARG A 111 -7.34 14.32 19.74
CA ARG A 111 -6.97 15.12 20.92
C ARG A 111 -8.22 15.61 21.66
N ILE A 112 -8.01 15.97 22.94
CA ILE A 112 -9.07 16.41 23.87
C ILE A 112 -9.96 17.50 23.26
N GLY A 113 -9.38 18.51 22.59
CA GLY A 113 -10.14 19.59 21.94
C GLY A 113 -11.10 19.09 20.85
N GLY A 114 -10.60 18.25 19.92
CA GLY A 114 -11.42 17.66 18.86
C GLY A 114 -12.54 16.78 19.40
N ARG A 115 -12.24 15.96 20.43
CA ARG A 115 -13.22 15.10 21.09
C ARG A 115 -14.32 15.89 21.78
N ARG A 116 -13.94 16.92 22.54
CA ARG A 116 -14.90 17.78 23.25
C ARG A 116 -15.82 18.51 22.28
N TRP A 117 -15.26 19.01 21.16
CA TRP A 117 -16.06 19.66 20.12
C TRP A 117 -17.05 18.69 19.47
N ILE A 118 -16.61 17.47 19.14
CA ILE A 118 -17.48 16.43 18.56
C ILE A 118 -18.60 16.04 19.54
N ALA A 119 -18.27 15.88 20.82
CA ALA A 119 -19.22 15.51 21.86
C ALA A 119 -20.30 16.57 22.11
N ALA A 120 -20.02 17.83 21.79
CA ALA A 120 -20.98 18.93 21.90
C ALA A 120 -22.00 18.97 20.74
N GLN A 121 -21.82 18.20 19.67
CA GLN A 121 -22.72 18.21 18.52
C GLN A 121 -23.97 17.37 18.79
N VAL A 122 -25.13 17.87 18.34
CA VAL A 122 -26.41 17.16 18.41
C VAL A 122 -26.62 16.39 17.11
N GLY A 123 -27.03 15.13 17.21
CA GLY A 123 -27.32 14.28 16.05
C GLY A 123 -27.94 12.95 16.48
N PRO A 124 -28.36 12.08 15.55
CA PRO A 124 -28.94 10.77 15.86
C PRO A 124 -28.04 9.87 16.73
N ALA A 125 -28.64 9.01 17.55
CA ALA A 125 -27.89 8.21 18.54
C ALA A 125 -26.97 7.17 17.90
N ASP A 126 -27.40 6.57 16.80
CA ASP A 126 -26.67 5.64 15.94
C ASP A 126 -25.43 6.29 15.31
N GLU A 127 -25.56 7.52 14.82
CA GLU A 127 -24.44 8.27 14.22
C GLU A 127 -23.41 8.69 15.27
N ARG A 128 -23.87 9.11 16.46
CA ARG A 128 -22.96 9.35 17.60
C ARG A 128 -22.22 8.07 17.99
N ALA A 129 -22.86 6.91 17.93
CA ALA A 129 -22.20 5.62 18.18
C ALA A 129 -21.19 5.25 17.07
N ALA A 130 -21.49 5.55 15.80
CA ALA A 130 -20.55 5.39 14.69
C ALA A 130 -19.30 6.27 14.87
N ILE A 131 -19.48 7.55 15.17
CA ILE A 131 -18.38 8.48 15.45
C ILE A 131 -17.52 7.98 16.63
N LYS A 132 -18.14 7.53 17.73
CA LYS A 132 -17.43 6.97 18.88
C LYS A 132 -16.56 5.77 18.51
N ARG A 133 -17.09 4.84 17.68
CA ARG A 133 -16.33 3.69 17.17
C ARG A 133 -15.14 4.13 16.32
N HIS A 134 -15.32 5.10 15.43
CA HIS A 134 -14.21 5.61 14.60
C HIS A 134 -13.14 6.32 15.43
N LEU A 135 -13.52 7.08 16.46
CA LEU A 135 -12.56 7.69 17.40
C LEU A 135 -11.75 6.63 18.16
N ALA A 136 -12.39 5.56 18.64
CA ALA A 136 -11.69 4.45 19.27
C ALA A 136 -10.71 3.75 18.31
N GLN A 137 -11.08 3.56 17.04
CA GLN A 137 -10.17 3.02 16.02
C GLN A 137 -8.99 3.95 15.75
N ILE A 138 -9.17 5.28 15.81
CA ILE A 138 -8.07 6.25 15.69
C ILE A 138 -7.08 6.09 16.85
N ASP A 139 -7.55 5.82 18.08
CA ASP A 139 -6.67 5.61 19.24
C ASP A 139 -5.81 4.36 19.08
N LEU A 140 -6.40 3.25 18.63
CA LEU A 140 -5.66 2.02 18.36
C LEU A 140 -4.56 2.21 17.31
N VAL A 141 -4.83 3.01 16.28
CA VAL A 141 -3.87 3.33 15.21
C VAL A 141 -2.87 4.43 15.62
N GLN A 142 -3.10 5.12 16.74
CA GLN A 142 -2.17 6.12 17.31
C GLN A 142 -1.23 5.53 18.36
N GLY A 143 -1.64 4.48 19.07
CA GLY A 143 -0.83 3.80 20.09
C GLY A 143 0.11 2.70 19.58
N ALA A 144 0.12 2.42 18.27
CA ALA A 144 1.00 1.46 17.60
C ALA A 144 2.08 2.16 16.77
#